data_AF-A0A2C2UY03-F1
#
_entry.id   AF-A0A2C2UY03-F1
#
_cell.length_a   1.000
_cell.length_b   1.000
_cell.length_c   1.000
_cell.angle_alpha   90.00
_cell.angle_beta   90.00
_cell.angle_gamma   90.00
#
_symmetry.space_group_name_H-M   'P 1'
#
loop_
_entity.id
_entity.type
_entity.pdbx_description
1 polymer ?
#
loop_
_entity_poly.entity_id
_entity_poly.type
_entity_poly.pdbx_seq_one_letter_code
_entity_poly.pdbx_strand_id
1 'polypeptide(L)'
;MYIHSKLIKGVKYIVHSVNLLPIKGILDVLHNNPSPLFQIAGNAFMLTPFAFALLYFKWAKSNKQAIWYSFLCTVGIEFVQFLQSILGSMFEIGMGRSSDIDDVILNTIGAVVGVGCYFLWVKIKKLVTQKIKNSGVTF
;
A
#
# COMPACT_ATOMS: atom_id res chain seq x y z
N MET A 1 21.01 12.75 34.03
CA MET A 1 19.54 12.91 34.10
C MET A 1 18.89 13.20 32.73
N TYR A 2 19.48 14.07 31.89
CA TYR A 2 18.91 14.46 30.59
C TYR A 2 18.80 13.31 29.56
N ILE A 3 19.87 12.51 29.39
CA ILE A 3 19.93 11.39 28.43
C ILE A 3 18.90 10.30 28.75
N HIS A 4 18.75 9.95 30.03
CA HIS A 4 17.78 8.96 30.50
C HIS A 4 16.33 9.37 30.19
N SER A 5 16.01 10.67 30.37
CA SER A 5 14.68 11.20 30.05
C SER A 5 14.38 11.20 28.54
N LYS A 6 15.40 11.41 27.69
CA LYS A 6 15.26 11.40 26.23
C LYS A 6 15.04 9.98 25.70
N LEU A 7 15.75 9.01 26.29
CA LEU A 7 15.62 7.60 25.93
C LEU A 7 14.22 7.05 26.27
N ILE A 8 13.70 7.36 27.47
CA ILE A 8 12.34 6.97 27.88
C ILE A 8 11.28 7.58 26.96
N LYS A 9 11.43 8.86 26.58
CA LYS A 9 10.51 9.52 25.63
C LYS A 9 10.56 8.87 24.25
N GLY A 10 11.75 8.53 23.74
CA GLY A 10 11.91 7.83 22.46
C GLY A 10 11.27 6.44 22.46
N VAL A 11 11.50 5.65 23.52
CA VAL A 11 10.88 4.32 23.67
C VAL A 11 9.35 4.44 23.73
N LYS A 12 8.82 5.40 24.49
CA LYS A 12 7.37 5.62 24.58
C LYS A 12 6.78 6.05 23.23
N TYR A 13 7.51 6.85 22.45
CA TYR A 13 7.11 7.24 21.10
C TYR A 13 7.01 6.05 20.15
N ILE A 14 8.02 5.17 20.15
CA ILE A 14 8.07 3.96 19.31
C ILE A 14 6.90 3.01 19.61
N VAL A 15 6.55 2.85 20.89
CA VAL A 15 5.42 1.99 21.30
C VAL A 15 4.09 2.56 20.82
N HIS A 16 3.94 3.89 20.79
CA HIS A 16 2.72 4.53 20.28
C HIS A 16 2.68 4.65 18.75
N SER A 17 3.81 4.50 18.04
CA SER A 17 3.88 4.59 16.59
C SER A 17 3.59 3.26 15.87
N VAL A 18 3.17 2.22 16.59
CA VAL A 18 2.83 0.92 16.02
C VAL A 18 1.39 0.59 16.38
N ASN A 19 0.51 0.55 15.39
CA ASN A 19 -0.88 0.16 15.54
C ASN A 19 -1.12 -1.20 14.86
N LEU A 20 -1.35 -2.23 15.68
CA LEU A 20 -1.61 -3.60 15.21
C LEU A 20 -3.09 -4.01 15.36
N LEU A 21 -3.93 -3.11 15.86
CA LEU A 21 -5.36 -3.38 15.99
C LEU A 21 -6.04 -3.06 14.65
N PRO A 22 -6.58 -4.06 13.93
CA PRO A 22 -7.25 -3.81 12.68
C PRO A 22 -8.48 -2.93 12.91
N ILE A 23 -8.82 -2.13 11.91
CA ILE A 23 -9.92 -1.16 11.84
C ILE A 23 -9.70 0.08 12.71
N LYS A 24 -8.88 -0.01 13.76
CA LYS A 24 -8.63 1.11 14.66
C LYS A 24 -7.95 2.28 13.94
N GLY A 25 -6.98 1.99 13.07
CA GLY A 25 -6.26 2.99 12.29
C GLY A 25 -7.18 3.75 11.34
N ILE A 26 -8.03 3.00 10.62
CA ILE A 26 -9.04 3.57 9.71
C ILE A 26 -10.02 4.47 10.48
N LEU A 27 -10.49 4.05 11.66
CA LEU A 27 -11.38 4.86 12.50
C LEU A 27 -10.69 6.13 13.03
N ASP A 28 -9.44 6.00 13.47
CA ASP A 28 -8.64 7.13 13.94
C ASP A 28 -8.39 8.13 12.80
N VAL A 29 -8.12 7.65 11.58
CA VAL A 29 -8.02 8.49 10.38
C VAL A 29 -9.35 9.19 10.11
N LEU A 30 -10.46 8.45 10.10
CA LEU A 30 -11.79 8.99 9.79
C LEU A 30 -12.22 10.10 10.75
N HIS A 31 -11.89 9.97 12.03
CA HIS A 31 -12.33 10.91 13.06
C HIS A 31 -11.38 12.11 13.21
N ASN A 32 -10.07 11.90 13.07
CA ASN A 32 -9.08 12.91 13.46
C ASN A 32 -8.36 13.60 12.29
N ASN A 33 -8.48 13.08 11.05
CA ASN A 33 -7.83 13.69 9.91
C ASN A 33 -8.78 14.60 9.11
N PRO A 34 -8.30 15.75 8.59
CA PRO A 34 -9.10 16.65 7.76
C PRO A 34 -9.40 16.08 6.37
N SER A 35 -8.64 15.08 5.92
CA SER A 35 -8.77 14.44 4.60
C SER A 35 -8.70 12.91 4.69
N PRO A 36 -9.60 12.27 5.45
CA PRO A 36 -9.51 10.85 5.77
C PRO A 36 -9.64 9.96 4.52
N LEU A 37 -10.52 10.36 3.60
CA LEU A 37 -10.72 9.67 2.33
C LEU A 37 -9.45 9.65 1.48
N PHE A 38 -8.65 10.72 1.48
CA PHE A 38 -7.42 10.77 0.69
C PHE A 38 -6.36 9.84 1.24
N GLN A 39 -6.22 9.74 2.57
CA GLN A 39 -5.29 8.79 3.20
C GLN A 39 -5.72 7.34 2.95
N ILE A 40 -6.97 7.01 3.23
CA ILE A 40 -7.50 5.65 3.06
C ILE A 40 -7.44 5.24 1.59
N ALA A 41 -7.87 6.11 0.67
CA ALA A 41 -7.81 5.83 -0.76
C ALA A 41 -6.37 5.77 -1.27
N GLY A 42 -5.48 6.64 -0.77
CA GLY A 42 -4.06 6.61 -1.12
C GLY A 42 -3.43 5.26 -0.80
N ASN A 43 -3.63 4.76 0.42
CA ASN A 43 -3.15 3.45 0.84
C ASN A 43 -3.87 2.31 0.09
N ALA A 44 -5.18 2.45 -0.18
CA ALA A 44 -5.90 1.46 -0.97
C ALA A 44 -5.43 1.39 -2.43
N PHE A 45 -5.03 2.50 -3.05
CA PHE A 45 -4.64 2.51 -4.46
C PHE A 45 -3.13 2.34 -4.69
N MET A 46 -2.29 2.51 -3.68
CA MET A 46 -0.84 2.57 -3.84
C MET A 46 -0.25 1.36 -4.59
N LEU A 47 -0.68 0.14 -4.25
CA LEU A 47 -0.20 -1.10 -4.90
C LEU A 47 -1.05 -1.59 -6.07
N THR A 48 -2.11 -0.87 -6.44
CA THR A 48 -2.91 -1.16 -7.64
C THR A 48 -2.04 -1.20 -8.92
N PRO A 49 -1.23 -0.17 -9.25
CA PRO A 49 -0.39 -0.22 -10.45
C PRO A 49 0.70 -1.29 -10.37
N PHE A 50 1.19 -1.61 -9.17
CA PHE A 50 2.20 -2.65 -8.98
C PHE A 50 1.66 -4.05 -9.30
N ALA A 51 0.50 -4.42 -8.75
CA ALA A 51 -0.14 -5.71 -9.03
C ALA A 51 -0.53 -5.85 -10.52
N PHE A 52 -0.99 -4.75 -11.14
CA PHE A 52 -1.23 -4.72 -12.59
C PHE A 52 0.06 -4.99 -13.37
N ALA A 53 1.15 -4.30 -13.05
CA ALA A 53 2.43 -4.44 -13.73
C ALA A 53 2.99 -5.86 -13.61
N LEU A 54 2.89 -6.47 -12.42
CA LEU A 54 3.32 -7.85 -12.18
C LEU A 54 2.67 -8.85 -13.16
N LEU A 55 1.38 -8.68 -13.44
CA LEU A 55 0.65 -9.54 -14.39
C LEU A 55 0.88 -9.13 -15.85
N TYR A 56 0.93 -7.81 -16.12
CA TYR A 56 1.13 -7.28 -17.47
C TYR A 56 2.49 -7.69 -18.04
N PHE A 57 3.57 -7.55 -17.27
CA PHE A 57 4.92 -7.95 -17.66
C PHE A 57 5.22 -9.42 -17.41
N LYS A 58 4.25 -10.20 -16.91
CA LYS A 58 4.40 -11.63 -16.56
C LYS A 58 5.49 -11.91 -15.52
N TRP A 59 5.80 -10.94 -14.66
CA TRP A 59 6.69 -11.12 -13.50
C TRP A 59 6.04 -11.99 -12.42
N ALA A 60 4.71 -11.99 -12.34
CA ALA A 60 3.94 -12.98 -11.60
C ALA A 60 3.31 -14.00 -12.56
N LYS A 61 3.41 -15.29 -12.22
CA LYS A 61 2.86 -16.41 -12.99
C LYS A 61 1.35 -16.61 -12.75
N SER A 62 0.80 -16.01 -11.69
CA SER A 62 -0.61 -16.12 -11.34
C SER A 62 -1.10 -14.92 -10.53
N ASN A 63 -2.41 -14.73 -10.48
CA ASN A 63 -3.04 -13.69 -9.65
C ASN A 63 -2.68 -13.84 -8.18
N LYS A 64 -2.65 -15.08 -7.67
CA LYS A 64 -2.28 -15.39 -6.30
C LYS A 64 -0.85 -14.94 -6.01
N GLN A 65 0.07 -15.17 -6.95
CA GLN A 65 1.46 -14.74 -6.83
C GLN A 65 1.59 -13.21 -6.89
N ALA A 66 0.81 -12.53 -7.74
CA ALA A 66 0.80 -11.07 -7.81
C ALA A 66 0.30 -10.44 -6.50
N ILE A 67 -0.77 -10.99 -5.92
CA ILE A 67 -1.30 -10.57 -4.62
C ILE A 67 -0.28 -10.86 -3.51
N TRP A 68 0.35 -12.04 -3.52
CA TRP A 68 1.38 -12.40 -2.52
C TRP A 68 2.59 -11.48 -2.57
N TYR A 69 3.11 -11.17 -3.76
CA TYR A 69 4.20 -10.20 -3.91
C TYR A 69 3.80 -8.80 -3.46
N SER A 70 2.56 -8.40 -3.72
CA SER A 70 2.05 -7.11 -3.25
C SER A 70 1.93 -7.09 -1.73
N PHE A 71 1.41 -8.16 -1.11
CA PHE A 71 1.36 -8.31 0.35
C PHE A 71 2.76 -8.25 0.99
N LEU A 72 3.75 -8.95 0.43
CA LEU A 72 5.14 -8.86 0.91
C LEU A 72 5.71 -7.45 0.75
N CYS A 73 5.41 -6.78 -0.36
CA CYS A 73 5.80 -5.39 -0.58
C CYS A 73 5.18 -4.47 0.46
N THR A 74 3.90 -4.66 0.78
CA THR A 74 3.19 -3.93 1.82
C THR A 74 3.82 -4.10 3.20
N VAL A 75 4.12 -5.34 3.61
CA VAL A 75 4.84 -5.60 4.87
C VAL A 75 6.21 -4.90 4.85
N GLY A 76 6.90 -4.90 3.71
CA GLY A 76 8.14 -4.17 3.54
C GLY A 76 7.99 -2.65 3.68
N ILE A 77 6.91 -2.06 3.15
CA ILE A 77 6.60 -0.63 3.29
C ILE A 77 6.37 -0.28 4.76
N GLU A 78 5.54 -1.04 5.48
CA GLU A 78 5.32 -0.83 6.92
C GLU A 78 6.61 -0.97 7.72
N PHE A 79 7.44 -1.96 7.38
CA PHE A 79 8.73 -2.12 8.03
C PHE A 79 9.65 -0.91 7.82
N VAL A 80 9.69 -0.36 6.60
CA VAL A 80 10.46 0.87 6.31
C VAL A 80 9.88 2.06 7.07
N GLN A 81 8.55 2.21 7.14
CA GLN A 81 7.91 3.27 7.92
C GLN A 81 8.22 3.15 9.42
N PHE A 82 8.19 1.94 9.97
CA PHE A 82 8.59 1.68 11.35
C PHE A 82 10.04 2.08 11.61
N LEU A 83 10.98 1.73 10.72
CA LEU A 83 12.37 2.17 10.81
C LEU A 83 12.50 3.70 10.72
N GLN A 84 11.72 4.35 9.85
CA GLN A 84 11.68 5.81 9.78
C GLN A 84 11.17 6.43 11.10
N SER A 85 10.21 5.81 11.77
CA SER A 85 9.70 6.28 13.07
C SER A 85 10.72 6.14 14.19
N ILE A 86 11.50 5.05 14.20
CA ILE A 86 12.63 4.90 15.12
C ILE A 86 13.67 6.01 14.85
N LEU A 87 14.12 6.16 13.60
CA LEU A 87 15.13 7.16 13.24
C LEU A 87 14.64 8.58 13.53
N GLY A 88 13.39 8.90 13.19
CA GLY A 88 12.80 10.21 13.45
C GLY A 88 12.71 10.51 14.95
N SER A 89 12.38 9.52 15.78
CA SER A 89 12.36 9.69 17.25
C SER A 89 13.76 9.89 17.86
N MET A 90 14.79 9.25 17.28
CA MET A 90 16.18 9.33 17.77
C MET A 90 16.85 10.64 17.38
N PHE A 91 16.63 11.10 16.14
CA PHE A 91 17.30 12.26 15.56
C PHE A 91 16.45 13.53 15.56
N GLU A 92 15.19 13.47 16.02
CA GLU A 92 14.20 14.57 15.93
C GLU A 92 13.97 15.03 14.48
N ILE A 93 14.09 14.11 13.52
CA ILE A 93 13.97 14.38 12.08
C ILE A 93 12.61 13.88 11.58
N GLY A 94 11.82 14.79 11.02
CA GLY A 94 10.57 14.49 10.33
C GLY A 94 9.33 14.39 11.24
N MET A 95 8.17 14.28 10.62
CA MET A 95 6.92 13.95 11.32
C MET A 95 6.89 12.43 11.48
N GLY A 96 7.01 11.92 12.71
CA GLY A 96 6.97 10.48 12.88
C GLY A 96 5.61 9.93 12.45
N ARG A 97 5.68 8.89 11.63
CA ARG A 97 4.52 8.22 11.05
C ARG A 97 4.18 7.03 11.93
N SER A 98 2.90 6.67 11.98
CA SER A 98 2.52 5.39 12.60
C SER A 98 2.62 4.32 11.53
N SER A 99 3.21 3.17 11.87
CA SER A 99 2.98 1.94 11.12
C SER A 99 1.61 1.39 11.54
N ASP A 100 0.79 1.03 10.56
CA ASP A 100 -0.59 0.62 10.77
C ASP A 100 -0.92 -0.65 10.00
N ILE A 101 -1.45 -1.65 10.71
CA ILE A 101 -1.92 -2.88 10.09
C ILE A 101 -3.05 -2.63 9.07
N ASP A 102 -3.80 -1.54 9.24
CA ASP A 102 -4.83 -1.14 8.29
C ASP A 102 -4.25 -0.72 6.94
N ASP A 103 -3.06 -0.12 6.93
CA ASP A 103 -2.34 0.20 5.70
C ASP A 103 -1.91 -1.09 4.99
N VAL A 104 -1.63 -2.16 5.76
CA VAL A 104 -1.36 -3.47 5.17
C VAL A 104 -2.57 -4.02 4.43
N ILE A 105 -3.72 -3.93 5.08
CA ILE A 105 -4.99 -4.41 4.55
C ILE A 105 -5.40 -3.60 3.32
N LEU A 106 -5.35 -2.26 3.39
CA LEU A 106 -5.71 -1.36 2.31
C LEU A 106 -4.84 -1.58 1.08
N ASN A 107 -3.52 -1.62 1.25
CA ASN A 107 -2.59 -1.89 0.14
C ASN A 107 -2.82 -3.26 -0.50
N THR A 108 -3.14 -4.27 0.30
CA THR A 108 -3.46 -5.62 -0.21
C THR A 108 -4.77 -5.63 -0.99
N ILE A 109 -5.79 -4.89 -0.53
CA ILE A 109 -7.05 -4.67 -1.29
C ILE A 109 -6.73 -3.98 -2.63
N GLY A 110 -5.84 -2.99 -2.62
CA GLY A 110 -5.33 -2.35 -3.82
C GLY A 110 -4.73 -3.31 -4.83
N ALA A 111 -3.94 -4.27 -4.35
CA ALA A 111 -3.39 -5.31 -5.21
C ALA A 111 -4.50 -6.13 -5.90
N VAL A 112 -5.57 -6.48 -5.17
CA VAL A 112 -6.73 -7.18 -5.74
C VAL A 112 -7.42 -6.31 -6.81
N VAL A 113 -7.58 -5.01 -6.56
CA VAL A 113 -8.09 -4.06 -7.56
C VAL A 113 -7.18 -4.03 -8.80
N GLY A 114 -5.85 -4.01 -8.62
CA GLY A 114 -4.87 -4.05 -9.71
C GLY A 114 -4.98 -5.30 -10.59
N VAL A 115 -5.21 -6.47 -9.98
CA VAL A 115 -5.53 -7.71 -10.70
C VAL A 115 -6.84 -7.56 -11.50
N GLY A 116 -7.87 -6.95 -10.91
CA GLY A 116 -9.13 -6.62 -11.59
C GLY A 116 -8.92 -5.72 -12.81
N CYS A 117 -8.12 -4.67 -12.67
CA CYS A 117 -7.72 -3.77 -13.77
C CYS A 117 -7.00 -4.53 -14.89
N TYR A 118 -6.13 -5.49 -14.56
CA TYR A 118 -5.46 -6.33 -15.55
C TYR A 118 -6.46 -7.16 -16.37
N PHE A 119 -7.47 -7.76 -15.71
CA PHE A 119 -8.51 -8.49 -16.43
C PHE A 119 -9.36 -7.61 -17.33
N LEU A 120 -9.71 -6.40 -16.86
CA LEU A 120 -10.42 -5.42 -17.68
C LEU A 120 -9.59 -5.06 -18.92
N TRP A 121 -8.29 -4.81 -18.75
CA TRP A 121 -7.37 -4.55 -19.85
C TRP A 121 -7.32 -5.69 -20.87
N VAL A 122 -7.19 -6.95 -20.43
CA VAL A 122 -7.19 -8.12 -21.31
C VAL A 122 -8.50 -8.23 -22.11
N LYS A 123 -9.65 -7.98 -21.47
CA LYS A 123 -10.96 -7.96 -22.15
C LYS A 123 -11.02 -6.86 -23.21
N ILE A 124 -10.65 -5.63 -22.85
CA ILE A 124 -10.64 -4.48 -23.79
C ILE A 124 -9.74 -4.78 -24.98
N LYS A 125 -8.50 -5.24 -24.74
CA LYS A 125 -7.56 -5.60 -25.81
C LYS A 125 -8.16 -6.62 -26.77
N LYS A 126 -8.79 -7.68 -26.25
CA LYS A 126 -9.43 -8.72 -27.07
C LYS A 126 -10.56 -8.14 -27.93
N LEU A 127 -11.43 -7.31 -27.36
CA LEU A 127 -12.53 -6.66 -28.09
C LEU A 127 -12.02 -5.74 -29.20
N VAL A 128 -10.98 -4.95 -28.92
CA VAL A 128 -10.36 -4.06 -29.90
C VAL A 128 -9.72 -4.86 -31.04
N THR A 129 -8.94 -5.90 -30.73
CA THR A 129 -8.32 -6.76 -31.74
C THR A 129 -9.36 -7.48 -32.62
N GLN A 130 -10.46 -7.96 -32.03
CA GLN A 130 -11.56 -8.57 -32.79
C GLN A 130 -12.25 -7.56 -33.72
N LYS A 131 -12.49 -6.34 -33.23
CA LYS A 131 -13.09 -5.28 -34.05
C LYS A 131 -12.20 -4.93 -35.25
N ILE A 132 -10.88 -4.77 -35.05
CA ILE A 132 -9.93 -4.50 -36.13
C ILE A 132 -9.92 -5.64 -37.17
N LYS A 133 -9.87 -6.90 -36.72
CA LYS A 133 -9.92 -8.07 -37.62
C LYS A 133 -11.21 -8.11 -38.45
N ASN A 134 -12.35 -7.79 -37.85
CA ASN A 134 -13.66 -7.79 -38.53
C ASN A 134 -13.84 -6.60 -39.49
N SER A 135 -13.14 -5.49 -39.27
CA SER A 135 -13.17 -4.32 -40.17
C SER A 135 -12.34 -4.49 -41.44
N GLY A 136 -11.64 -5.62 -41.65
CA GLY A 136 -10.85 -5.88 -42.86
C GLY A 136 -9.62 -4.97 -43.03
N VAL A 137 -9.26 -4.17 -42.03
CA VAL A 137 -8.09 -3.29 -42.07
C VAL A 137 -6.85 -4.11 -41.72
N THR A 138 -6.18 -4.64 -42.74
CA THR A 138 -4.82 -5.17 -42.65
C THR A 138 -3.82 -4.03 -42.87
N PHE A 139 -2.98 -3.76 -41.87
CA PHE A 139 -1.75 -2.97 -42.05
C PHE A 139 -0.62 -3.89 -42.49
#